data_AF-A0A3D3GHA7-F1
#
_entry.id   AF-A0A3D3GHA7-F1
#
_cell.length_a   1.000
_cell.length_b   1.000
_cell.length_c   1.000
_cell.angle_alpha   90.00
_cell.angle_beta   90.00
_cell.angle_gamma   90.00
#
_symmetry.space_group_name_H-M   'P 1'
#
loop_
_entity.id
_entity.type
_entity.pdbx_description
1 polymer ?
#
loop_
_entity_poly.entity_id
_entity_poly.type
_entity_poly.pdbx_seq_one_letter_code
_entity_poly.pdbx_strand_id
1 'polypeptide(L)'
;MQRRTLSILLAVVLATVLFALIRGSGPRQSPTSPGEDADTSTVLAPAVPATPSPGNSAVPVLPSSTESATPVAYSPEDGQKVTLLKEILKSKNDNDPRLDRELRVLSEGAKNLMVQQYRAFEAEKRNERGTIVFLLGRNLRAEPDFSFLCEVLREPPCLSLKNCSGDPSTVGREDFEHESGEEITLAYPQIVALVALQDYLLAGSTTPTGRFSALKALECAKDSKVPAVQAKAAQVKSTSEHSSGS
;
A
#
# COMPACT_ATOMS: atom_id res chain seq x y z
N MET A 1 29.69 25.00 -33.58
CA MET A 1 28.33 25.39 -33.12
C MET A 1 27.20 24.77 -33.95
N GLN A 2 27.31 24.62 -35.27
CA GLN A 2 26.22 24.10 -36.15
C GLN A 2 25.69 22.69 -35.85
N ARG A 3 26.48 21.77 -35.28
CA ARG A 3 26.01 20.39 -35.04
C ARG A 3 25.00 20.29 -33.88
N ARG A 4 25.07 21.19 -32.90
CA ARG A 4 24.16 21.17 -31.73
C ARG A 4 22.77 21.70 -32.07
N THR A 5 22.67 22.68 -32.96
CA THR A 5 21.38 23.25 -33.41
C THR A 5 20.60 22.27 -34.28
N LEU A 6 21.29 21.47 -35.11
CA LEU A 6 20.65 20.48 -35.97
C LEU A 6 20.02 19.32 -35.16
N SER A 7 20.70 18.85 -34.10
CA SER A 7 20.16 17.78 -33.24
C SER A 7 18.91 18.21 -32.46
N ILE A 8 18.85 19.47 -32.01
CA ILE A 8 17.68 20.00 -31.30
C ILE A 8 16.47 20.13 -32.26
N LEU A 9 16.69 20.64 -33.47
CA LEU A 9 15.64 20.74 -34.49
C LEU A 9 15.08 19.36 -34.87
N LEU A 10 15.95 18.35 -35.04
CA LEU A 10 15.51 17.00 -35.36
C LEU A 10 14.66 16.38 -34.23
N ALA A 11 15.05 16.59 -32.97
CA ALA A 11 14.31 16.08 -31.82
C ALA A 11 12.91 16.72 -31.68
N VAL A 12 12.79 18.03 -31.93
CA VAL A 12 11.50 18.73 -31.88
C VAL A 12 10.56 18.23 -33.00
N VAL A 13 11.08 18.05 -34.21
CA VAL A 13 10.28 17.51 -35.33
C VAL A 13 9.81 16.09 -35.02
N LEU A 14 10.69 15.23 -34.50
CA LEU A 14 10.31 13.86 -34.15
C LEU A 14 9.21 13.82 -33.06
N ALA A 15 9.30 14.68 -32.05
CA ALA A 15 8.31 14.77 -30.98
C ALA A 15 6.94 15.23 -31.50
N THR A 16 6.91 16.20 -32.43
CA THR A 16 5.65 16.68 -33.01
C THR A 16 4.95 15.64 -33.88
N VAL A 17 5.71 14.85 -34.66
CA VAL A 17 5.15 13.75 -35.46
C VAL A 17 4.60 12.64 -34.57
N LEU A 18 5.32 12.28 -33.50
CA LEU A 18 4.85 11.27 -32.55
C LEU A 18 3.54 11.71 -31.87
N PHE A 19 3.45 12.98 -31.49
CA PHE A 19 2.25 13.53 -30.83
C PHE A 19 1.04 13.59 -31.77
N ALA A 20 1.26 13.84 -33.07
CA ALA A 20 0.20 13.82 -34.07
C ALA A 20 -0.34 12.40 -34.34
N LEU A 21 0.51 11.38 -34.30
CA LEU A 21 0.11 9.99 -34.51
C LEU A 21 -0.71 9.42 -33.33
N ILE A 22 -0.43 9.86 -32.10
CA ILE A 22 -1.15 9.41 -30.90
C ILE A 22 -2.56 10.02 -30.81
N ARG A 23 -2.77 11.22 -31.38
CA ARG A 23 -4.09 11.89 -31.37
C ARG A 23 -5.08 11.38 -32.41
N GLY A 24 -4.69 10.46 -33.29
CA GLY A 24 -5.54 9.91 -34.36
C GLY A 24 -6.55 8.83 -33.93
N SER A 25 -6.49 8.35 -32.68
CA SER A 25 -7.39 7.30 -32.18
C SER A 25 -8.60 7.93 -31.48
N GLY A 26 -9.64 8.24 -32.26
CA GLY A 26 -10.92 8.75 -31.74
C GLY A 26 -11.63 7.74 -30.81
N PRO A 27 -12.57 8.22 -29.97
CA PRO A 27 -13.29 7.39 -29.02
C PRO A 27 -14.19 6.39 -29.75
N ARG A 28 -13.94 5.11 -29.49
CA ARG A 28 -14.75 3.99 -29.96
C ARG A 28 -16.09 4.04 -29.21
N GLN A 29 -17.17 4.40 -29.90
CA GLN A 29 -18.52 4.31 -29.37
C GLN A 29 -18.85 2.83 -29.11
N SER A 30 -19.10 2.50 -27.85
CA SER A 30 -19.62 1.18 -27.48
C SER A 30 -21.10 1.09 -27.87
N PRO A 31 -21.55 -0.04 -28.45
CA PRO A 31 -22.95 -0.24 -28.79
C PRO A 31 -23.80 -0.46 -27.53
N THR A 32 -24.88 0.31 -27.44
CA THR A 32 -25.97 0.16 -26.47
C THR A 32 -26.72 -1.14 -26.74
N SER A 33 -26.81 -2.03 -25.74
CA SER A 33 -27.68 -3.21 -25.80
C SER A 33 -29.03 -2.88 -25.13
N PRO A 34 -30.18 -3.20 -25.75
CA PRO A 34 -31.49 -3.11 -25.12
C PRO A 34 -31.74 -4.33 -24.22
N GLY A 35 -32.52 -4.10 -23.17
CA GLY A 35 -32.71 -5.04 -22.06
C GLY A 35 -33.59 -6.25 -22.35
N GLU A 36 -33.68 -7.10 -21.34
CA GLU A 36 -34.73 -8.10 -21.14
C GLU A 36 -35.04 -8.16 -19.64
N ASP A 37 -36.29 -7.83 -19.33
CA ASP A 37 -36.98 -8.19 -18.10
C ASP A 37 -37.16 -9.72 -18.03
N ALA A 38 -37.16 -10.30 -16.82
CA ALA A 38 -38.27 -11.13 -16.31
C ALA A 38 -37.85 -12.13 -15.22
N ASP A 39 -38.61 -12.04 -14.12
CA ASP A 39 -39.25 -13.11 -13.34
C ASP A 39 -38.46 -14.17 -12.54
N THR A 40 -38.70 -14.10 -11.23
CA THR A 40 -39.39 -15.13 -10.41
C THR A 40 -38.78 -16.53 -10.26
N SER A 41 -38.36 -16.84 -9.02
CA SER A 41 -38.80 -18.00 -8.19
C SER A 41 -37.88 -18.14 -6.97
N THR A 42 -38.30 -17.77 -5.75
CA THR A 42 -38.84 -18.67 -4.70
C THR A 42 -38.46 -20.15 -4.86
N VAL A 43 -37.53 -20.68 -4.05
CA VAL A 43 -37.60 -22.04 -3.45
C VAL A 43 -36.75 -22.13 -2.17
N LEU A 44 -37.47 -22.28 -1.04
CA LEU A 44 -37.26 -23.12 0.15
C LEU A 44 -35.84 -23.50 0.62
N ALA A 45 -35.59 -23.13 1.87
CA ALA A 45 -34.61 -23.72 2.78
C ALA A 45 -34.92 -25.19 3.13
N PRO A 46 -33.87 -25.99 3.38
CA PRO A 46 -33.94 -27.05 4.37
C PRO A 46 -32.99 -26.77 5.54
N ALA A 47 -33.54 -26.91 6.75
CA ALA A 47 -32.83 -26.92 8.01
C ALA A 47 -31.84 -28.10 8.06
N VAL A 48 -30.58 -27.81 8.38
CA VAL A 48 -29.56 -28.81 8.69
C VAL A 48 -29.41 -28.91 10.21
N PRO A 49 -29.40 -30.12 10.81
CA PRO A 49 -29.40 -30.31 12.25
C PRO A 49 -28.04 -29.97 12.90
N ALA A 50 -28.15 -29.50 14.14
CA ALA A 50 -27.06 -29.23 15.06
C ALA A 50 -26.40 -30.52 15.57
N THR A 51 -25.06 -30.61 15.48
CA THR A 51 -24.22 -31.14 16.57
C THR A 51 -22.76 -30.72 16.33
N PRO A 52 -22.09 -30.13 17.34
CA PRO A 52 -20.76 -30.64 17.66
C PRO A 52 -20.55 -30.89 19.15
N SER A 53 -19.85 -32.00 19.39
CA SER A 53 -19.39 -32.51 20.69
C SER A 53 -18.21 -31.69 21.25
N PRO A 54 -18.07 -31.53 22.58
CA PRO A 54 -16.94 -30.84 23.19
C PRO A 54 -15.73 -31.79 23.29
N GLY A 55 -14.83 -31.72 22.32
CA GLY A 55 -13.52 -32.37 22.37
C GLY A 55 -12.48 -31.45 23.01
N ASN A 56 -12.18 -31.68 24.30
CA ASN A 56 -11.04 -31.09 25.00
C ASN A 56 -9.72 -31.57 24.36
N SER A 57 -9.22 -30.83 23.38
CA SER A 57 -7.84 -30.95 22.92
C SER A 57 -6.97 -30.04 23.80
N ALA A 58 -6.27 -30.64 24.75
CA ALA A 58 -5.20 -30.01 25.49
C ALA A 58 -4.14 -29.49 24.51
N VAL A 59 -4.06 -28.16 24.37
CA VAL A 59 -3.03 -27.49 23.58
C VAL A 59 -1.70 -27.61 24.35
N PRO A 60 -0.62 -28.11 23.73
CA PRO A 60 0.71 -28.06 24.31
C PRO A 60 1.12 -26.60 24.49
N VAL A 61 1.30 -26.18 25.74
CA VAL A 61 1.84 -24.86 26.10
C VAL A 61 3.28 -24.82 25.60
N LEU A 62 3.47 -24.21 24.43
CA LEU A 62 4.80 -23.88 23.90
C LEU A 62 5.47 -22.88 24.87
N PRO A 63 6.75 -23.08 25.25
CA PRO A 63 7.45 -22.17 26.13
C PRO A 63 7.50 -20.78 25.48
N SER A 64 6.83 -19.82 26.11
CA SER A 64 6.95 -18.41 25.80
C SER A 64 8.37 -17.96 26.14
N SER A 65 9.23 -17.94 25.12
CA SER A 65 10.52 -17.25 25.16
C SER A 65 10.23 -15.77 25.39
N THR A 66 10.27 -15.37 26.65
CA THR A 66 10.19 -13.97 27.06
C THR A 66 11.57 -13.38 26.79
N GLU A 67 11.84 -13.11 25.51
CA GLU A 67 13.03 -12.40 25.08
C GLU A 67 12.96 -11.02 25.71
N SER A 68 13.76 -10.80 26.75
CA SER A 68 13.86 -9.53 27.47
C SER A 68 14.43 -8.50 26.51
N ALA A 69 13.53 -7.84 25.78
CA ALA A 69 13.87 -6.73 24.90
C ALA A 69 14.52 -5.64 25.76
N THR A 70 15.83 -5.49 25.60
CA THR A 70 16.57 -4.40 26.22
C THR A 70 15.98 -3.10 25.68
N PRO A 71 15.60 -2.13 26.54
CA PRO A 71 15.02 -0.88 26.07
C PRO A 71 16.01 -0.19 25.13
N VAL A 72 15.64 -0.07 23.86
CA VAL A 72 16.45 0.61 22.84
C VAL A 72 16.55 2.08 23.26
N ALA A 73 17.74 2.51 23.66
CA ALA A 73 17.98 3.89 24.01
C ALA A 73 17.91 4.75 22.73
N TYR A 74 16.88 5.60 22.64
CA TYR A 74 16.71 6.51 21.50
C TYR A 74 17.67 7.70 21.61
N SER A 75 18.23 8.12 20.48
CA SER A 75 19.05 9.32 20.46
C SER A 75 18.17 10.59 20.53
N PRO A 76 18.71 11.73 21.02
CA PRO A 76 18.00 13.00 20.96
C PRO A 76 17.58 13.40 19.53
N GLU A 77 18.36 13.04 18.52
CA GLU A 77 18.06 13.31 17.11
C GLU A 77 16.80 12.56 16.64
N ASP A 78 16.60 11.33 17.11
CA ASP A 78 15.40 10.53 16.77
C ASP A 78 14.13 11.24 17.25
N GLY A 79 14.17 11.77 18.49
CA GLY A 79 13.07 12.54 19.06
C GLY A 79 12.79 13.85 18.31
N GLN A 80 13.84 14.51 17.82
CA GLN A 80 13.70 15.73 17.00
C GLN A 80 13.01 15.42 15.67
N LYS A 81 13.39 14.34 14.98
CA LYS A 81 12.75 13.93 13.72
C LYS A 81 11.27 13.59 13.88
N VAL A 82 10.91 12.92 14.98
CA VAL A 82 9.50 12.62 15.30
C VAL A 82 8.72 13.88 15.63
N THR A 83 9.33 14.84 16.33
CA THR A 83 8.71 16.13 16.62
C THR A 83 8.46 16.92 15.34
N LEU A 84 9.46 16.99 14.45
CA LEU A 84 9.32 17.61 13.13
C LEU A 84 8.21 16.96 12.31
N LEU A 85 8.12 15.63 12.28
CA LEU A 85 7.04 14.93 11.60
C LEU A 85 5.66 15.33 12.15
N LYS A 86 5.52 15.42 13.48
CA LYS A 86 4.27 15.86 14.12
C LYS A 86 3.88 17.28 13.70
N GLU A 87 4.84 18.18 13.59
CA GLU A 87 4.61 19.55 13.11
C GLU A 87 4.11 19.57 11.66
N ILE A 88 4.74 18.79 10.77
CA ILE A 88 4.35 18.70 9.36
C ILE A 88 2.95 18.08 9.21
N LEU A 89 2.66 17.00 9.93
CA LEU A 89 1.34 16.37 9.90
C LEU A 89 0.26 17.33 10.44
N LYS A 90 0.57 18.12 11.46
CA LYS A 90 -0.34 19.12 12.01
C LYS A 90 -0.61 20.26 11.04
N SER A 91 0.38 20.66 10.23
CA SER A 91 0.21 21.70 9.21
C SER A 91 -0.55 21.24 7.97
N LYS A 92 -0.73 19.92 7.78
CA LYS A 92 -1.35 19.30 6.61
C LYS A 92 -0.65 19.67 5.29
N ASN A 93 0.65 19.94 5.34
CA ASN A 93 1.45 20.25 4.16
C ASN A 93 2.25 19.00 3.74
N ASP A 94 1.66 18.15 2.90
CA ASP A 94 2.32 16.95 2.38
C ASP A 94 3.49 17.25 1.42
N ASN A 95 3.65 18.52 1.01
CA ASN A 95 4.75 19.00 0.18
C ASN A 95 5.79 19.80 0.99
N ASP A 96 5.85 19.63 2.32
CA ASP A 96 6.84 20.32 3.15
C ASP A 96 8.27 19.91 2.74
N PRO A 97 9.14 20.85 2.30
CA PRO A 97 10.47 20.52 1.80
C PRO A 97 11.38 19.87 2.86
N ARG A 98 11.03 19.96 4.14
CA ARG A 98 11.75 19.29 5.23
C ARG A 98 11.57 17.77 5.19
N LEU A 99 10.50 17.25 4.59
CA LEU A 99 10.32 15.81 4.35
C LEU A 99 11.50 15.22 3.56
N ASP A 100 11.98 15.93 2.53
CA ASP A 100 13.07 15.48 1.67
C ASP A 100 14.48 15.88 2.12
N ARG A 101 14.58 16.83 3.05
CA ARG A 101 15.86 17.29 3.58
C ARG A 101 16.20 16.63 4.91
N GLU A 102 15.28 16.71 5.85
CA GLU A 102 15.52 16.38 7.27
C GLU A 102 15.01 14.98 7.62
N LEU A 103 13.97 14.51 6.92
CA LEU A 103 13.38 13.18 7.12
C LEU A 103 13.73 12.17 6.01
N ARG A 104 14.66 12.52 5.12
CA ARG A 104 15.07 11.66 3.99
C ARG A 104 15.69 10.35 4.45
N VAL A 105 16.51 10.38 5.50
CA VAL A 105 17.21 9.21 6.06
C VAL A 105 16.88 9.10 7.54
N LEU A 106 16.30 7.95 7.90
CA LEU A 106 15.89 7.63 9.26
C LEU A 106 16.85 6.60 9.86
N SER A 107 17.27 6.85 11.10
CA SER A 107 17.89 5.85 11.95
C SER A 107 16.85 4.78 12.34
N GLU A 108 17.30 3.63 12.84
CA GLU A 108 16.40 2.61 13.36
C GLU A 108 15.58 3.12 14.56
N GLY A 109 16.20 3.92 15.43
CA GLY A 109 15.52 4.58 16.54
C GLY A 109 14.36 5.48 16.07
N ALA A 110 14.62 6.34 15.09
CA ALA A 110 13.59 7.22 14.51
C ALA A 110 12.47 6.42 13.83
N LYS A 111 12.80 5.37 13.08
CA LYS A 111 11.79 4.49 12.47
C LYS A 111 10.89 3.84 13.52
N ASN A 112 11.48 3.29 14.58
CA ASN A 112 10.74 2.65 15.67
C ASN A 112 9.77 3.64 16.34
N LEU A 113 10.21 4.88 16.60
CA LEU A 113 9.34 5.91 17.15
C LEU A 113 8.23 6.34 16.17
N MET A 114 8.52 6.41 14.86
CA MET A 114 7.50 6.70 13.85
C MET A 114 6.48 5.57 13.69
N VAL A 115 6.90 4.31 13.77
CA VAL A 115 5.99 3.14 13.79
C VAL A 115 5.10 3.18 15.03
N GLN A 116 5.66 3.48 16.21
CA GLN A 116 4.85 3.67 17.42
C GLN A 116 3.84 4.81 17.25
N GLN A 117 4.27 5.92 16.66
CA GLN A 117 3.39 7.05 16.38
C GLN A 117 2.27 6.67 15.39
N TYR A 118 2.57 5.88 14.36
CA TYR A 118 1.59 5.37 13.41
C TYR A 118 0.52 4.51 14.10
N ARG A 119 0.97 3.54 14.91
CA ARG A 119 0.09 2.62 15.66
C ARG A 119 -0.78 3.34 16.70
N ALA A 120 -0.31 4.47 17.23
CA ALA A 120 -1.05 5.28 18.19
C ALA A 120 -2.22 6.08 17.57
N PHE A 121 -2.34 6.15 16.24
CA PHE A 121 -3.51 6.75 15.61
C PHE A 121 -4.67 5.76 15.57
N GLU A 122 -5.87 6.30 15.77
CA GLU A 122 -7.14 5.66 15.40
C GLU A 122 -7.12 5.23 13.93
N ALA A 123 -7.78 4.13 13.59
CA ALA A 123 -7.76 3.56 12.24
C ALA A 123 -8.21 4.58 11.18
N GLU A 124 -9.23 5.37 11.48
CA GLU A 124 -9.78 6.43 10.62
C GLU A 124 -8.75 7.48 10.25
N LYS A 125 -7.82 7.72 11.18
CA LYS A 125 -6.77 8.71 10.99
C LYS A 125 -5.57 8.17 10.25
N ARG A 126 -5.44 6.87 10.06
CA ARG A 126 -4.29 6.27 9.36
C ARG A 126 -4.35 6.46 7.84
N ASN A 127 -5.54 6.57 7.25
CA ASN A 127 -5.71 6.87 5.82
C ASN A 127 -5.02 8.18 5.41
N GLU A 128 -5.04 9.18 6.30
CA GLU A 128 -4.36 10.46 6.13
C GLU A 128 -2.84 10.40 6.48
N ARG A 129 -2.26 9.20 6.68
CA ARG A 129 -0.88 9.02 7.18
C ARG A 129 -0.01 8.23 6.21
N GLY A 130 -0.38 8.21 4.93
CA GLY A 130 0.49 7.69 3.88
C GLY A 130 1.87 8.36 3.87
N THR A 131 1.99 9.61 4.32
CA THR A 131 3.29 10.31 4.52
C THR A 131 4.22 9.57 5.49
N ILE A 132 3.70 8.97 6.57
CA ILE A 132 4.52 8.17 7.50
C ILE A 132 5.00 6.90 6.82
N VAL A 133 4.09 6.19 6.14
CA VAL A 133 4.42 4.96 5.41
C VAL A 133 5.44 5.22 4.31
N PHE A 134 5.30 6.35 3.60
CA PHE A 134 6.26 6.80 2.59
C PHE A 134 7.66 7.00 3.17
N LEU A 135 7.78 7.72 4.29
CA LEU A 135 9.09 7.96 4.92
C LEU A 135 9.76 6.66 5.38
N LEU A 136 8.98 5.75 5.97
CA LEU A 136 9.47 4.43 6.40
C LEU A 136 9.84 3.54 5.20
N GLY A 137 9.04 3.60 4.13
CA GLY A 137 9.22 2.85 2.89
C GLY A 137 10.41 3.28 2.02
N ARG A 138 10.91 4.51 2.16
CA ARG A 138 12.08 5.00 1.39
C ARG A 138 13.40 4.35 1.78
N ASN A 139 13.50 3.83 3.01
CA ASN A 139 14.78 3.40 3.60
C ASN A 139 14.70 1.96 4.10
N LEU A 140 14.03 1.06 3.39
CA LEU A 140 13.93 -0.35 3.77
C LEU A 140 15.33 -0.97 3.86
N ARG A 141 15.68 -1.49 5.03
CA ARG A 141 17.01 -2.03 5.33
C ARG A 141 16.95 -3.32 6.13
N ALA A 142 16.07 -3.38 7.12
CA ALA A 142 16.01 -4.46 8.09
C ALA A 142 14.64 -5.15 8.07
N GLU A 143 14.59 -6.37 8.61
CA GLU A 143 13.35 -7.17 8.72
C GLU A 143 12.17 -6.38 9.33
N PRO A 144 12.35 -5.59 10.41
CA PRO A 144 11.26 -4.81 10.99
C PRO A 144 10.60 -3.81 10.04
N ASP A 145 11.35 -3.31 9.05
CA ASP A 145 10.81 -2.38 8.05
C ASP A 145 9.76 -3.09 7.17
N PHE A 146 10.07 -4.31 6.73
CA PHE A 146 9.19 -5.13 5.90
C PHE A 146 8.00 -5.67 6.71
N SER A 147 8.25 -6.03 7.97
CA SER A 147 7.18 -6.41 8.92
C SER A 147 6.18 -5.28 9.12
N PHE A 148 6.65 -4.04 9.26
CA PHE A 148 5.77 -2.87 9.32
C PHE A 148 4.95 -2.68 8.03
N LEU A 149 5.56 -2.81 6.84
CA LEU A 149 4.78 -2.72 5.60
C LEU A 149 3.74 -3.84 5.48
N CYS A 150 4.07 -5.05 5.92
CA CYS A 150 3.10 -6.15 5.99
C CYS A 150 1.91 -5.84 6.92
N GLU A 151 2.15 -5.19 8.07
CA GLU A 151 1.08 -4.70 8.96
C GLU A 151 0.16 -3.71 8.23
N VAL A 152 0.73 -2.71 7.56
CA VAL A 152 -0.02 -1.71 6.78
C VAL A 152 -0.87 -2.38 5.69
N LEU A 153 -0.30 -3.34 4.95
CA LEU A 153 -1.02 -4.05 3.88
C LEU A 153 -2.21 -4.88 4.38
N ARG A 154 -2.17 -5.30 5.65
CA ARG A 154 -3.23 -6.07 6.32
C ARG A 154 -4.23 -5.20 7.07
N GLU A 155 -4.07 -3.88 7.05
CA GLU A 155 -5.05 -3.01 7.70
C GLU A 155 -6.44 -3.23 7.08
N PRO A 156 -7.49 -3.29 7.92
CA PRO A 156 -8.84 -3.46 7.42
C PRO A 156 -9.23 -2.25 6.57
N PRO A 157 -10.08 -2.44 5.54
CA PRO A 157 -10.59 -1.35 4.74
C PRO A 157 -11.37 -0.40 5.64
N CYS A 158 -11.03 0.88 5.59
CA CYS A 158 -11.81 1.90 6.23
C CYS A 158 -12.78 2.48 5.20
N LEU A 159 -14.07 2.25 5.39
CA LEU A 159 -15.12 2.58 4.42
C LEU A 159 -15.59 4.04 4.51
N SER A 160 -15.03 4.81 5.43
CA SER A 160 -15.34 6.22 5.59
C SER A 160 -14.21 6.97 6.29
N LEU A 161 -13.92 8.18 5.82
CA LEU A 161 -12.98 9.10 6.46
C LEU A 161 -13.42 9.57 7.86
N LYS A 162 -14.69 9.34 8.23
CA LYS A 162 -15.24 9.73 9.54
C LYS A 162 -15.23 8.60 10.56
N ASN A 163 -15.43 7.35 10.11
CA ASN A 163 -15.59 6.19 10.99
C ASN A 163 -15.30 4.88 10.23
N CYS A 164 -14.34 4.09 10.69
CA CYS A 164 -14.00 2.79 10.11
C CYS A 164 -14.86 1.64 10.66
N SER A 165 -15.86 1.92 11.51
CA SER A 165 -16.73 0.91 12.13
C SER A 165 -17.76 0.27 11.16
N GLY A 166 -17.61 0.47 9.85
CA GLY A 166 -18.46 -0.18 8.86
C GLY A 166 -18.07 -1.64 8.69
N ASP A 167 -19.06 -2.52 8.53
CA ASP A 167 -18.79 -3.91 8.18
C ASP A 167 -18.44 -4.00 6.69
N PRO A 168 -17.19 -4.36 6.33
CA PRO A 168 -16.79 -4.46 4.93
C PRO A 168 -17.53 -5.55 4.15
N SER A 169 -18.24 -6.46 4.83
CA SER A 169 -19.09 -7.45 4.18
C SER A 169 -20.47 -6.92 3.79
N THR A 170 -20.85 -5.73 4.27
CA THR A 170 -22.15 -5.10 4.00
C THR A 170 -22.14 -4.11 2.84
N VAL A 171 -20.96 -3.65 2.41
CA VAL A 171 -20.81 -2.78 1.24
C VAL A 171 -20.70 -3.68 0.01
N GLY A 172 -21.68 -3.59 -0.88
CA GLY A 172 -21.71 -4.41 -2.09
C GLY A 172 -20.51 -4.10 -2.99
N ARG A 173 -20.03 -5.09 -3.76
CA ARG A 173 -18.98 -4.85 -4.77
C ARG A 173 -19.34 -3.72 -5.74
N GLU A 174 -20.62 -3.53 -6.00
CA GLU A 174 -21.15 -2.50 -6.89
C GLU A 174 -20.94 -1.07 -6.35
N ASP A 175 -20.99 -0.88 -5.03
CA ASP A 175 -20.73 0.42 -4.40
C ASP A 175 -19.24 0.79 -4.48
N PHE A 176 -18.35 -0.20 -4.42
CA PHE A 176 -16.91 0.00 -4.61
C PHE A 176 -16.53 0.25 -6.08
N GLU A 177 -17.22 -0.39 -7.02
CA GLU A 177 -16.88 -0.29 -8.45
C GLU A 177 -17.28 1.07 -9.07
N HIS A 178 -18.22 1.81 -8.47
CA HIS A 178 -18.61 3.14 -8.93
C HIS A 178 -17.74 4.31 -8.39
N GLU A 179 -16.91 4.07 -7.36
CA GLU A 179 -16.08 5.10 -6.71
C GLU A 179 -14.58 4.81 -6.78
N SER A 180 -14.07 4.56 -7.99
CA SER A 180 -12.63 4.29 -8.23
C SER A 180 -11.65 5.32 -7.62
N GLY A 181 -12.10 6.55 -7.34
CA GLY A 181 -11.31 7.58 -6.67
C GLY A 181 -11.32 7.53 -5.13
N GLU A 182 -12.44 7.13 -4.53
CA GLU A 182 -12.56 7.05 -3.06
C GLU A 182 -11.84 5.81 -2.53
N GLU A 183 -11.92 4.67 -3.23
CA GLU A 183 -11.22 3.44 -2.85
C GLU A 183 -9.69 3.68 -2.73
N ILE A 184 -9.09 4.38 -3.71
CA ILE A 184 -7.66 4.69 -3.69
C ILE A 184 -7.30 5.62 -2.53
N THR A 185 -8.17 6.59 -2.24
CA THR A 185 -7.94 7.55 -1.15
C THR A 185 -8.00 6.85 0.21
N LEU A 186 -8.94 5.93 0.40
CA LEU A 186 -9.09 5.16 1.63
C LEU A 186 -7.98 4.11 1.80
N ALA A 187 -7.43 3.59 0.70
CA ALA A 187 -6.33 2.63 0.70
C ALA A 187 -4.94 3.27 0.56
N TYR A 188 -4.82 4.59 0.66
CA TYR A 188 -3.61 5.31 0.31
C TYR A 188 -2.35 4.80 1.04
N PRO A 189 -2.35 4.54 2.37
CA PRO A 189 -1.19 3.97 3.06
C PRO A 189 -0.75 2.61 2.49
N GLN A 190 -1.70 1.74 2.13
CA GLN A 190 -1.43 0.42 1.57
C GLN A 190 -0.83 0.55 0.16
N ILE A 191 -1.35 1.45 -0.67
CA ILE A 191 -0.78 1.71 -2.00
C ILE A 191 0.64 2.26 -1.89
N VAL A 192 0.91 3.16 -0.96
CA VAL A 192 2.26 3.68 -0.68
C VAL A 192 3.20 2.57 -0.23
N ALA A 193 2.75 1.65 0.64
CA ALA A 193 3.52 0.48 1.04
C ALA A 193 3.89 -0.42 -0.15
N LEU A 194 2.94 -0.66 -1.07
CA LEU A 194 3.20 -1.44 -2.29
C LEU A 194 4.20 -0.77 -3.22
N VAL A 195 4.13 0.56 -3.37
CA VAL A 195 5.11 1.32 -4.17
C VAL A 195 6.50 1.22 -3.54
N ALA A 196 6.61 1.35 -2.21
CA ALA A 196 7.90 1.18 -1.52
C ALA A 196 8.50 -0.23 -1.73
N LEU A 197 7.68 -1.27 -1.68
CA LEU A 197 8.12 -2.64 -1.98
C LEU A 197 8.52 -2.80 -3.45
N GLN A 198 7.77 -2.20 -4.38
CA GLN A 198 8.10 -2.22 -5.81
C GLN A 198 9.45 -1.55 -6.06
N ASP A 199 9.64 -0.33 -5.59
CA ASP A 199 10.88 0.43 -5.75
C ASP A 199 12.06 -0.33 -5.16
N TYR A 200 11.88 -0.95 -3.99
CA TYR A 200 12.88 -1.81 -3.39
C TYR A 200 13.21 -3.01 -4.29
N LEU A 201 12.21 -3.77 -4.75
CA LEU A 201 12.42 -4.97 -5.57
C LEU A 201 13.00 -4.70 -6.96
N LEU A 202 12.77 -3.50 -7.49
CA LEU A 202 13.31 -3.05 -8.77
C LEU A 202 14.66 -2.35 -8.64
N ALA A 203 15.10 -2.04 -7.42
CA ALA A 203 16.43 -1.53 -7.19
C ALA A 203 17.45 -2.62 -7.55
N GLY A 204 18.36 -2.33 -8.47
CA GLY A 204 19.40 -3.28 -8.91
C GLY A 204 20.43 -3.68 -7.84
N SER A 205 20.28 -3.21 -6.60
CA SER A 205 21.22 -3.41 -5.49
C SER A 205 20.59 -4.06 -4.25
N THR A 206 19.50 -4.82 -4.38
CA THR A 206 18.89 -5.51 -3.22
C THR A 206 19.73 -6.70 -2.74
N THR A 207 19.85 -6.86 -1.43
CA THR A 207 20.44 -8.09 -0.87
C THR A 207 19.46 -9.27 -1.01
N PRO A 208 19.93 -10.53 -1.10
CA PRO A 208 19.04 -11.69 -1.16
C PRO A 208 18.06 -11.77 0.01
N THR A 209 18.52 -11.50 1.23
CA THR A 209 17.69 -11.48 2.44
C THR A 209 16.65 -10.35 2.41
N GLY A 210 17.04 -9.17 1.95
CA GLY A 210 16.14 -8.04 1.81
C GLY A 210 15.06 -8.30 0.74
N ARG A 211 15.46 -8.85 -0.42
CA ARG A 211 14.54 -9.28 -1.47
C ARG A 211 13.54 -10.32 -0.96
N PHE A 212 14.01 -11.34 -0.24
CA PHE A 212 13.14 -12.33 0.38
C PHE A 212 12.15 -11.69 1.35
N SER A 213 12.61 -10.77 2.20
CA SER A 213 11.75 -10.05 3.16
C SER A 213 10.72 -9.18 2.46
N ALA A 214 11.08 -8.50 1.38
CA ALA A 214 10.17 -7.69 0.57
C ALA A 214 9.10 -8.55 -0.11
N LEU A 215 9.47 -9.70 -0.69
CA LEU A 215 8.51 -10.64 -1.28
C LEU A 215 7.58 -11.24 -0.22
N LYS A 216 8.10 -11.55 0.97
CA LYS A 216 7.29 -12.01 2.10
C LYS A 216 6.29 -10.93 2.55
N ALA A 217 6.70 -9.67 2.63
CA ALA A 217 5.80 -8.57 2.95
C ALA A 217 4.73 -8.36 1.87
N LEU A 218 5.10 -8.50 0.59
CA LEU A 218 4.17 -8.42 -0.53
C LEU A 218 3.07 -9.50 -0.47
N GLU A 219 3.41 -10.69 0.03
CA GLU A 219 2.44 -11.78 0.23
C GLU A 219 1.34 -11.40 1.23
N CYS A 220 1.62 -10.53 2.20
CA CYS A 220 0.62 -10.03 3.15
C CYS A 220 -0.51 -9.25 2.47
N ALA A 221 -0.28 -8.68 1.28
CA ALA A 221 -1.32 -7.99 0.52
C ALA A 221 -2.43 -8.92 0.02
N LYS A 222 -2.18 -10.24 -0.06
CA LYS A 222 -3.22 -11.23 -0.41
C LYS A 222 -4.30 -11.35 0.66
N ASP A 223 -3.92 -11.07 1.91
CA ASP A 223 -4.84 -11.10 3.05
C ASP A 223 -5.68 -9.80 3.14
N SER A 224 -5.30 -8.76 2.39
CA SER A 224 -6.02 -7.48 2.36
C SER A 224 -7.46 -7.68 1.90
N LYS A 225 -8.40 -6.93 2.47
CA LYS A 225 -9.80 -6.92 2.00
C LYS A 225 -10.07 -5.83 0.96
N VAL A 226 -9.05 -5.08 0.55
CA VAL A 226 -9.15 -4.06 -0.50
C VAL A 226 -8.74 -4.66 -1.85
N PRO A 227 -9.66 -4.82 -2.82
CA PRO A 227 -9.34 -5.42 -4.12
C PRO A 227 -8.22 -4.69 -4.88
N ALA A 228 -8.20 -3.35 -4.85
CA ALA A 228 -7.14 -2.58 -5.51
C ALA A 228 -5.74 -2.90 -4.94
N VAL A 229 -5.62 -3.17 -3.64
CA VAL A 229 -4.35 -3.55 -2.99
C VAL A 229 -3.89 -4.93 -3.47
N GLN A 230 -4.80 -5.90 -3.54
CA GLN A 230 -4.49 -7.24 -4.06
C GLN A 230 -4.03 -7.19 -5.53
N ALA A 231 -4.77 -6.46 -6.38
CA ALA A 231 -4.46 -6.32 -7.80
C ALA A 231 -3.10 -5.65 -8.01
N LYS A 232 -2.82 -4.55 -7.28
CA LYS A 232 -1.53 -3.87 -7.32
C LYS A 232 -0.39 -4.77 -6.84
N ALA A 233 -0.58 -5.55 -5.78
CA ALA A 233 0.44 -6.47 -5.28
C ALA A 233 0.80 -7.55 -6.32
N ALA A 234 -0.21 -8.10 -7.01
CA ALA A 234 0.01 -9.05 -8.11
C ALA A 234 0.80 -8.42 -9.26
N GLN A 235 0.51 -7.17 -9.61
CA GLN A 235 1.27 -6.41 -10.61
C GLN A 235 2.73 -6.18 -10.18
N VAL A 236 2.97 -5.81 -8.92
CA VAL A 236 4.33 -5.60 -8.40
C VAL A 236 5.13 -6.90 -8.47
N LYS A 237 4.52 -8.03 -8.08
CA LYS A 237 5.15 -9.34 -8.13
C LYS A 237 5.56 -9.70 -9.56
N SER A 238 4.63 -9.65 -10.51
CA SER A 238 4.92 -10.00 -11.91
C SER A 238 6.01 -9.12 -12.53
N THR A 239 5.99 -7.81 -12.22
CA THR A 239 7.02 -6.87 -12.69
C THR A 239 8.40 -7.22 -12.14
N SER A 240 8.49 -7.53 -10.83
CA SER A 240 9.76 -7.86 -10.17
C SER A 240 10.40 -9.17 -10.65
N GLU A 241 9.59 -10.12 -11.14
CA GLU A 241 10.04 -11.38 -11.72
C GLU A 241 10.64 -11.16 -13.12
N HIS A 242 9.98 -10.34 -13.95
CA HIS A 242 10.49 -10.01 -15.30
C HIS A 242 11.82 -9.25 -15.24
N SER A 243 11.97 -8.31 -14.31
CA SER A 243 13.22 -7.54 -14.15
C SER A 243 14.41 -8.37 -13.63
N SER A 244 14.18 -9.56 -13.07
CA SER A 244 15.27 -10.41 -12.55
C SER A 244 15.85 -11.38 -13.60
N GLY A 245 15.16 -11.54 -14.73
CA GLY A 245 15.57 -12.45 -15.82
C GLY A 245 16.24 -11.77 -17.01
N SER A 246 16.42 -10.45 -16.96
CA SER A 246 17.11 -9.64 -17.99
C SER A 246 18.51 -9.24 -17.49
#